data_AF-I3UDF9-F1
#
_entry.id   AF-I3UDF9-F1
#
_cell.length_a   1.000
_cell.length_b   1.000
_cell.length_c   1.000
_cell.angle_alpha   90.00
_cell.angle_beta   90.00
_cell.angle_gamma   90.00
#
_symmetry.space_group_name_H-M   'P 1'
#
loop_
_entity.id
_entity.type
_entity.pdbx_description
1 polymer ?
#
loop_
_entity_poly.entity_id
_entity_poly.type
_entity_poly.pdbx_seq_one_letter_code
_entity_poly.pdbx_strand_id
1 'polypeptide(L)'
;MLEQELPEHARSEALLRLQIDRLTQQIEELTQAWRQAENIVRQREDQILGLQSTIAALQAQLAQDKQLHAAAMQQYEHALQRSEFADTANWQAAQRDEAQCAALQSAIDGYYEALHQTRGRYAELGKALDGLVQPDLDQYAREAQDAATVAQQAELAWQQVRDRLLALTTLQERLVKIRTSSAALDEEYAVYGTLSDVASGRQGSKVSLQRFVLSVLLDDVLIGASLRLRKMSRGRYQLMRREQAGRGASGLDLDVMDEYTGQQRAVATLSGGESFMAALALALGLSDVVQAYAGGIRLDTLFIDEGFGSLDAESLELAIRTLVDLQAGGRTIGIISHVSELKEQMSLRVDVIPHVSGSRIRVQAPGVMDTQLLHSN
;
A
#
# COMPACT_ATOMS: atom_id res chain seq x y z
N MET A 1 145.70 -42.06 -125.89
CA MET A 1 145.42 -40.61 -125.89
C MET A 1 143.91 -40.38 -126.02
N LEU A 2 143.16 -40.58 -124.94
CA LEU A 2 141.78 -40.08 -124.74
C LEU A 2 141.44 -40.13 -123.22
N GLU A 3 142.48 -39.93 -122.39
CA GLU A 3 142.42 -40.00 -120.93
C GLU A 3 142.43 -38.60 -120.28
N GLN A 4 142.18 -37.53 -121.07
CA GLN A 4 142.31 -36.13 -120.62
C GLN A 4 141.06 -35.23 -120.76
N GLU A 5 139.90 -35.71 -121.24
CA GLU A 5 138.67 -34.88 -121.34
C GLU A 5 137.56 -35.21 -120.32
N LEU A 6 137.81 -36.10 -119.36
CA LEU A 6 136.82 -36.43 -118.34
C LEU A 6 136.93 -35.51 -117.10
N PRO A 7 135.84 -34.81 -116.70
CA PRO A 7 135.78 -33.99 -115.49
C PRO A 7 136.04 -34.84 -114.23
N GLU A 8 136.62 -34.26 -113.17
CA GLU A 8 137.13 -35.01 -112.01
C GLU A 8 136.09 -35.93 -111.35
N HIS A 9 134.82 -35.54 -111.38
CA HIS A 9 133.70 -36.32 -110.83
C HIS A 9 133.36 -37.57 -111.68
N ALA A 10 133.89 -37.66 -112.89
CA ALA A 10 133.68 -38.74 -113.84
C ALA A 10 134.90 -39.68 -113.98
N ARG A 11 135.97 -39.45 -113.21
CA ARG A 11 137.21 -40.25 -113.27
C ARG A 11 137.20 -41.48 -112.36
N SER A 12 136.20 -41.63 -111.50
CA SER A 12 135.98 -42.86 -110.74
C SER A 12 134.51 -43.26 -110.81
N GLU A 13 134.27 -44.55 -111.03
CA GLU A 13 132.93 -45.15 -111.03
C GLU A 13 132.17 -44.84 -109.72
N ALA A 14 132.90 -44.65 -108.62
CA ALA A 14 132.35 -44.28 -107.32
C ALA A 14 131.78 -42.85 -107.29
N LEU A 15 132.43 -41.86 -107.92
CA LEU A 15 131.95 -40.47 -107.95
C LEU A 15 130.73 -40.30 -108.86
N LEU A 16 130.69 -41.02 -109.98
CA LEU A 16 129.54 -41.06 -110.91
C LEU A 16 128.30 -41.69 -110.26
N ARG A 17 128.46 -42.81 -109.54
CA ARG A 17 127.35 -43.42 -108.77
C ARG A 17 126.82 -42.47 -107.69
N LEU A 18 127.71 -41.78 -106.96
CA LEU A 18 127.30 -40.84 -105.92
C LEU A 18 126.53 -39.63 -106.48
N GLN A 19 126.86 -39.20 -107.71
CA GLN A 19 126.15 -38.10 -108.38
C GLN A 19 124.82 -38.55 -109.00
N ILE A 20 124.73 -39.79 -109.50
CA ILE A 20 123.46 -40.40 -109.88
C ILE A 20 122.57 -40.53 -108.65
N ASP A 21 123.05 -41.12 -107.55
CA ASP A 21 122.28 -41.27 -106.31
C ASP A 21 121.79 -39.91 -105.78
N ARG A 22 122.64 -38.87 -105.83
CA ARG A 22 122.26 -37.51 -105.45
C ARG A 22 121.16 -36.93 -106.34
N LEU A 23 121.27 -37.08 -107.66
CA LEU A 23 120.25 -36.60 -108.60
C LEU A 23 118.95 -37.41 -108.51
N THR A 24 119.04 -38.72 -108.30
CA THR A 24 117.89 -39.60 -108.05
C THR A 24 117.18 -39.20 -106.76
N GLN A 25 117.92 -38.94 -105.69
CA GLN A 25 117.36 -38.43 -104.43
C GLN A 25 116.72 -37.06 -104.61
N GLN A 26 117.34 -36.14 -105.37
CA GLN A 26 116.74 -34.83 -105.70
C GLN A 26 115.46 -34.96 -106.53
N ILE A 27 115.41 -35.88 -107.50
CA ILE A 27 114.20 -36.15 -108.28
C ILE A 27 113.11 -36.73 -107.39
N GLU A 28 113.45 -37.63 -106.47
CA GLU A 28 112.50 -38.21 -105.51
C GLU A 28 111.93 -37.14 -104.56
N GLU A 29 112.77 -36.28 -104.01
CA GLU A 29 112.37 -35.16 -103.16
C GLU A 29 111.46 -34.17 -103.92
N LEU A 30 111.83 -33.78 -105.14
CA LEU A 30 111.01 -32.89 -105.96
C LEU A 30 109.68 -33.54 -106.39
N THR A 31 109.68 -34.84 -106.68
CA THR A 31 108.46 -35.58 -107.04
C THR A 31 107.53 -35.71 -105.83
N GLN A 32 108.08 -35.95 -104.63
CA GLN A 32 107.31 -35.94 -103.39
C GLN A 32 106.74 -34.54 -103.08
N ALA A 33 107.55 -33.49 -103.22
CA ALA A 33 107.11 -32.10 -103.01
C ALA A 33 105.99 -31.70 -104.01
N TRP A 34 106.12 -32.11 -105.28
CA TRP A 34 105.08 -31.87 -106.29
C TRP A 34 103.77 -32.60 -105.95
N ARG A 35 103.83 -33.90 -105.59
CA ARG A 35 102.63 -34.65 -105.15
C ARG A 35 101.98 -34.05 -103.90
N GLN A 36 102.78 -33.55 -102.97
CA GLN A 36 102.26 -32.83 -101.78
C GLN A 36 101.57 -31.53 -102.18
N ALA A 37 102.17 -30.73 -103.06
CA ALA A 37 101.57 -29.50 -103.56
C ALA A 37 100.26 -29.76 -104.33
N GLU A 38 100.23 -30.78 -105.18
CA GLU A 38 99.03 -31.20 -105.92
C GLU A 38 97.90 -31.63 -104.98
N ASN A 39 98.21 -32.43 -103.94
CA ASN A 39 97.24 -32.81 -102.92
C ASN A 39 96.72 -31.60 -102.12
N ILE A 40 97.58 -30.63 -101.80
CA ILE A 40 97.18 -29.40 -101.10
C ILE A 40 96.25 -28.56 -101.99
N VAL A 41 96.56 -28.39 -103.27
CA VAL A 41 95.70 -27.66 -104.22
C VAL A 41 94.33 -28.33 -104.30
N ARG A 42 94.28 -29.66 -104.47
CA ARG A 42 93.04 -30.42 -104.50
C ARG A 42 92.21 -30.27 -103.22
N GLN A 43 92.85 -30.35 -102.05
CA GLN A 43 92.17 -30.12 -100.76
C GLN A 43 91.63 -28.70 -100.63
N ARG A 44 92.35 -27.68 -101.13
CA ARG A 44 91.88 -26.29 -101.11
C ARG A 44 90.72 -26.06 -102.09
N GLU A 45 90.75 -26.69 -103.26
CA GLU A 45 89.64 -26.65 -104.22
C GLU A 45 88.37 -27.29 -103.63
N ASP A 46 88.49 -28.47 -103.00
CA ASP A 46 87.38 -29.13 -102.31
C ASP A 46 86.83 -28.26 -101.16
N GLN A 47 87.70 -27.57 -100.40
CA GLN A 47 87.30 -26.63 -99.35
C GLN A 47 86.57 -25.40 -99.91
N ILE A 48 87.04 -24.82 -101.01
CA ILE A 48 86.40 -23.67 -101.67
C ILE A 48 85.01 -24.07 -102.15
N LEU A 49 84.88 -25.23 -102.80
CA LEU A 49 83.59 -25.76 -103.26
C LEU A 49 82.64 -26.02 -102.08
N GLY A 50 83.14 -26.57 -100.98
CA GLY A 50 82.36 -26.77 -99.75
C GLY A 50 81.89 -25.46 -99.08
N LEU A 51 82.74 -24.42 -99.07
CA LEU A 51 82.35 -23.11 -98.57
C LEU A 51 81.35 -22.41 -99.49
N GLN A 52 81.52 -22.52 -100.82
CA GLN A 52 80.59 -21.96 -101.80
C GLN A 52 79.20 -22.60 -101.69
N SER A 53 79.11 -23.92 -101.53
CA SER A 53 77.83 -24.59 -101.32
C SER A 53 77.18 -24.18 -100.00
N THR A 54 77.97 -24.01 -98.93
CA THR A 54 77.50 -23.53 -97.63
C THR A 54 76.96 -22.10 -97.71
N ILE A 55 77.66 -21.20 -98.40
CA ILE A 55 77.21 -19.81 -98.63
C ILE A 55 75.89 -19.81 -99.41
N ALA A 56 75.80 -20.60 -100.48
CA ALA A 56 74.57 -20.70 -101.27
C ALA A 56 73.39 -21.23 -100.43
N ALA A 57 73.62 -22.24 -99.59
CA ALA A 57 72.59 -22.77 -98.68
C ALA A 57 72.12 -21.73 -97.65
N LEU A 58 73.05 -21.01 -97.01
CA LEU A 58 72.72 -19.95 -96.05
C LEU A 58 72.00 -18.76 -96.70
N GLN A 59 72.36 -18.39 -97.93
CA GLN A 59 71.66 -17.35 -98.68
C GLN A 59 70.23 -17.76 -99.03
N ALA A 60 70.03 -19.03 -99.43
CA ALA A 60 68.69 -19.57 -99.68
C ALA A 60 67.84 -19.60 -98.39
N GLN A 61 68.42 -20.01 -97.26
CA GLN A 61 67.74 -20.02 -95.96
C GLN A 61 67.36 -18.60 -95.50
N LEU A 62 68.27 -17.63 -95.62
CA LEU A 62 67.97 -16.23 -95.30
C LEU A 62 66.84 -15.67 -96.16
N ALA A 63 66.81 -16.02 -97.45
CA ALA A 63 65.74 -15.59 -98.35
C ALA A 63 64.39 -16.20 -97.94
N GLN A 64 64.37 -17.49 -97.57
CA GLN A 64 63.19 -18.17 -97.07
C GLN A 64 62.67 -17.56 -95.76
N ASP A 65 63.55 -17.32 -94.79
CA ASP A 65 63.18 -16.74 -93.50
C ASP A 65 62.62 -15.31 -93.66
N LYS A 66 63.18 -14.52 -94.58
CA LYS A 66 62.64 -13.19 -94.92
C LYS A 66 61.23 -13.28 -95.51
N GLN A 67 60.98 -14.24 -96.40
CA GLN A 67 59.65 -14.45 -96.95
C GLN A 67 58.65 -14.90 -95.87
N LEU A 68 59.03 -15.84 -95.01
CA LEU A 68 58.18 -16.30 -93.90
C LEU A 68 57.88 -15.16 -92.92
N HIS A 69 58.87 -14.34 -92.59
CA HIS A 69 58.69 -13.19 -91.72
C HIS A 69 57.73 -12.15 -92.34
N ALA A 70 57.91 -11.82 -93.63
CA ALA A 70 57.03 -10.90 -94.34
C ALA A 70 55.58 -11.42 -94.38
N ALA A 71 55.39 -12.72 -94.66
CA ALA A 71 54.08 -13.35 -94.65
C ALA A 71 53.44 -13.33 -93.26
N ALA A 72 54.19 -13.66 -92.21
CA ALA A 72 53.72 -13.63 -90.83
C ALA A 72 53.36 -12.20 -90.38
N MET A 73 54.15 -11.20 -90.77
CA MET A 73 53.86 -9.80 -90.45
C MET A 73 52.59 -9.30 -91.15
N GLN A 74 52.39 -9.65 -92.41
CA GLN A 74 51.15 -9.32 -93.12
C GLN A 74 49.93 -10.01 -92.48
N GLN A 75 50.05 -11.27 -92.08
CA GLN A 75 48.99 -11.98 -91.37
C GLN A 75 48.67 -11.32 -90.02
N TYR A 76 49.70 -10.91 -89.28
CA TYR A 76 49.56 -10.19 -88.03
C TYR A 76 48.84 -8.85 -88.19
N GLU A 77 49.26 -8.02 -89.16
CA GLU A 77 48.65 -6.72 -89.44
C GLU A 77 47.19 -6.86 -89.88
N HIS A 78 46.89 -7.83 -90.75
CA HIS A 78 45.53 -8.09 -91.18
C HIS A 78 44.64 -8.61 -90.04
N ALA A 79 45.18 -9.44 -89.14
CA ALA A 79 44.46 -9.88 -87.95
C ALA A 79 44.20 -8.72 -86.97
N LEU A 80 45.17 -7.83 -86.79
CA LEU A 80 45.02 -6.64 -85.94
C LEU A 80 43.95 -5.68 -86.50
N GLN A 81 43.95 -5.40 -87.81
CA GLN A 81 42.94 -4.54 -88.45
C GLN A 81 41.51 -5.08 -88.37
N ARG A 82 41.34 -6.41 -88.29
CA ARG A 82 40.02 -7.06 -88.14
C ARG A 82 39.60 -7.22 -86.68
N SER A 83 40.48 -6.92 -85.73
CA SER A 83 40.19 -6.95 -84.31
C SER A 83 39.60 -5.61 -83.84
N GLU A 84 39.09 -5.58 -82.61
CA GLU A 84 38.64 -4.34 -81.96
C GLU A 84 39.81 -3.50 -81.41
N PHE A 85 41.06 -3.97 -81.55
CA PHE A 85 42.23 -3.26 -81.06
C PHE A 85 42.73 -2.24 -82.09
N ALA A 86 42.90 -1.00 -81.63
CA ALA A 86 43.40 0.09 -82.46
C ALA A 86 44.86 -0.12 -82.89
N ASP A 87 45.68 -0.76 -82.05
CA ASP A 87 47.10 -1.00 -82.32
C ASP A 87 47.66 -2.22 -81.55
N THR A 88 48.92 -2.55 -81.83
CA THR A 88 49.67 -3.64 -81.19
C THR A 88 49.79 -3.45 -79.68
N ALA A 89 49.92 -2.21 -79.21
CA ALA A 89 50.08 -1.92 -77.78
C ALA A 89 48.78 -2.23 -77.01
N ASN A 90 47.63 -1.89 -77.58
CA ASN A 90 46.32 -2.19 -77.02
C ASN A 90 46.02 -3.69 -77.03
N TRP A 91 46.43 -4.40 -78.09
CA TRP A 91 46.33 -5.87 -78.11
C TRP A 91 47.20 -6.51 -77.02
N GLN A 92 48.46 -6.09 -76.87
CA GLN A 92 49.36 -6.58 -75.82
C GLN A 92 48.83 -6.26 -74.42
N ALA A 93 48.32 -5.04 -74.21
CA ALA A 93 47.73 -4.63 -72.94
C ALA A 93 46.42 -5.37 -72.62
N ALA A 94 45.73 -5.89 -73.64
CA ALA A 94 44.52 -6.70 -73.51
C ALA A 94 44.80 -8.20 -73.44
N GLN A 95 46.06 -8.65 -73.61
CA GLN A 95 46.40 -10.04 -73.35
C GLN A 95 46.08 -10.37 -71.90
N ARG A 96 45.31 -11.43 -71.73
CA ARG A 96 44.94 -12.01 -70.45
C ARG A 96 45.30 -13.47 -70.49
N ASP A 97 45.79 -13.96 -69.37
CA ASP A 97 45.93 -15.40 -69.22
C ASP A 97 44.56 -16.07 -69.08
N GLU A 98 44.53 -17.40 -69.19
CA GLU A 98 43.30 -18.18 -69.13
C GLU A 98 42.55 -17.97 -67.79
N ALA A 99 43.29 -17.76 -66.69
CA ALA A 99 42.70 -17.52 -65.38
C ALA A 99 42.00 -16.15 -65.28
N GLN A 100 42.60 -15.10 -65.86
CA GLN A 100 42.04 -13.76 -65.92
C GLN A 100 40.81 -13.72 -66.84
N CYS A 101 40.84 -14.42 -67.97
CA CYS A 101 39.68 -14.59 -68.85
C CYS A 101 38.53 -15.30 -68.12
N ALA A 102 38.81 -16.40 -67.44
CA ALA A 102 37.81 -17.13 -66.66
C ALA A 102 37.22 -16.28 -65.51
N ALA A 103 38.04 -15.50 -64.82
CA ALA A 103 37.60 -14.60 -63.77
C ALA A 103 36.69 -13.47 -64.30
N LEU A 104 37.04 -12.86 -65.43
CA LEU A 104 36.20 -11.86 -66.09
C LEU A 104 34.88 -12.44 -66.58
N GLN A 105 34.90 -13.63 -67.18
CA GLN A 105 33.69 -14.33 -67.61
C GLN A 105 32.79 -14.63 -66.41
N SER A 106 33.34 -15.16 -65.32
CA SER A 106 32.58 -15.41 -64.09
C SER A 106 31.98 -14.13 -63.50
N ALA A 107 32.69 -13.00 -63.56
CA ALA A 107 32.18 -11.71 -63.10
C ALA A 107 31.05 -11.19 -63.99
N ILE A 108 31.16 -11.35 -65.31
CA ILE A 108 30.13 -10.99 -66.27
C ILE A 108 28.88 -11.85 -66.07
N ASP A 109 29.06 -13.17 -65.94
CA ASP A 109 27.97 -14.11 -65.71
C ASP A 109 27.25 -13.78 -64.39
N GLY A 110 28.00 -13.53 -63.31
CA GLY A 110 27.45 -13.13 -62.02
C GLY A 110 26.70 -11.79 -62.08
N TYR A 111 27.20 -10.81 -62.85
CA TYR A 111 26.49 -9.55 -63.08
C TYR A 111 25.17 -9.76 -63.81
N TYR A 112 25.16 -10.55 -64.90
CA TYR A 112 23.93 -10.81 -65.65
C TYR A 112 22.92 -11.63 -64.85
N GLU A 113 23.38 -12.59 -64.05
CA GLU A 113 22.52 -13.35 -63.15
C GLU A 113 21.86 -12.42 -62.12
N ALA A 114 22.65 -11.57 -61.44
CA ALA A 114 22.12 -10.58 -60.49
C ALA A 114 21.13 -9.61 -61.15
N LEU A 115 21.45 -9.12 -62.35
CA LEU A 115 20.57 -8.25 -63.12
C LEU A 115 19.24 -8.93 -63.45
N HIS A 116 19.27 -10.19 -63.88
CA HIS A 116 18.08 -10.97 -64.16
C HIS A 116 17.23 -11.17 -62.89
N GLN A 117 17.85 -11.53 -61.78
CA GLN A 117 17.16 -11.71 -60.50
C GLN A 117 16.52 -10.41 -60.00
N THR A 118 17.25 -9.29 -60.04
CA THR A 118 16.73 -7.98 -59.61
C THR A 118 15.61 -7.49 -60.51
N ARG A 119 15.73 -7.66 -61.84
CA ARG A 119 14.65 -7.32 -62.79
C ARG A 119 13.41 -8.19 -62.56
N GLY A 120 13.59 -9.49 -62.31
CA GLY A 120 12.51 -10.40 -61.95
C GLY A 120 11.78 -9.93 -60.69
N ARG A 121 12.52 -9.68 -59.61
CA ARG A 121 11.96 -9.15 -58.35
C ARG A 121 11.26 -7.80 -58.54
N TYR A 122 11.83 -6.89 -59.31
CA TYR A 122 11.21 -5.60 -59.61
C TYR A 122 9.87 -5.77 -60.34
N ALA A 123 9.80 -6.67 -61.33
CA ALA A 123 8.57 -6.97 -62.05
C ALA A 123 7.52 -7.65 -61.17
N GLU A 124 7.93 -8.59 -60.31
CA GLU A 124 7.05 -9.23 -59.33
C GLU A 124 6.49 -8.23 -58.31
N LEU A 125 7.35 -7.40 -57.73
CA LEU A 125 6.93 -6.33 -56.82
C LEU A 125 6.03 -5.32 -57.52
N GLY A 126 6.34 -4.94 -58.77
CA GLY A 126 5.48 -4.07 -59.58
C GLY A 126 4.07 -4.64 -59.76
N LYS A 127 3.94 -5.94 -60.03
CA LYS A 127 2.63 -6.62 -60.11
C LYS A 127 1.92 -6.70 -58.76
N ALA A 128 2.66 -7.01 -57.70
CA ALA A 128 2.10 -7.14 -56.35
C ALA A 128 1.63 -5.80 -55.77
N LEU A 129 2.26 -4.70 -56.19
CA LEU A 129 1.93 -3.34 -55.79
C LEU A 129 0.94 -2.67 -56.75
N ASP A 130 0.59 -3.31 -57.87
CA ASP A 130 -0.34 -2.75 -58.84
C ASP A 130 -1.74 -2.57 -58.23
N GLY A 131 -2.29 -1.37 -58.35
CA GLY A 131 -3.56 -0.99 -57.73
C GLY A 131 -3.53 -0.79 -56.20
N LEU A 132 -2.40 -1.00 -55.53
CA LEU A 132 -2.25 -0.66 -54.11
C LEU A 132 -1.88 0.82 -53.95
N VAL A 133 -2.67 1.53 -53.15
CA VAL A 133 -2.36 2.90 -52.75
C VAL A 133 -1.38 2.86 -51.59
N GLN A 134 -0.33 3.69 -51.64
CA GLN A 134 0.60 3.82 -50.53
C GLN A 134 -0.17 4.25 -49.27
N PRO A 135 -0.17 3.44 -48.19
CA PRO A 135 -0.90 3.78 -46.99
C PRO A 135 -0.32 5.05 -46.36
N ASP A 136 -1.20 5.94 -45.89
CA ASP A 136 -0.81 7.09 -45.08
C ASP A 136 -0.49 6.60 -43.66
N LEU A 137 0.79 6.24 -43.46
CA LEU A 137 1.28 5.73 -42.18
C LEU A 137 1.13 6.78 -41.07
N ASP A 138 1.18 8.07 -41.40
CA ASP A 138 1.01 9.14 -40.42
C ASP A 138 -0.46 9.29 -39.99
N GLN A 139 -1.40 9.06 -40.90
CA GLN A 139 -2.82 8.95 -40.55
C GLN A 139 -3.06 7.75 -39.63
N TYR A 140 -2.60 6.55 -39.99
CA TYR A 140 -2.81 5.36 -39.17
C TYR A 140 -2.12 5.44 -37.80
N ALA A 141 -0.94 6.08 -37.72
CA ALA A 141 -0.28 6.33 -36.45
C ALA A 141 -1.12 7.26 -35.54
N ARG A 142 -1.73 8.31 -36.12
CA ARG A 142 -2.64 9.21 -35.38
C ARG A 142 -3.89 8.47 -34.91
N GLU A 143 -4.54 7.72 -35.79
CA GLU A 143 -5.73 6.92 -35.45
C GLU A 143 -5.43 5.89 -34.35
N ALA A 144 -4.28 5.22 -34.41
CA ALA A 144 -3.85 4.28 -33.38
C ALA A 144 -3.59 4.97 -32.04
N GLN A 145 -2.98 6.16 -32.05
CA GLN A 145 -2.72 6.94 -30.85
C GLN A 145 -4.02 7.45 -30.21
N ASP A 146 -4.97 7.91 -31.03
CA ASP A 146 -6.29 8.36 -30.57
C ASP A 146 -7.07 7.18 -29.96
N ALA A 147 -7.08 6.03 -30.64
CA ALA A 147 -7.71 4.81 -30.14
C ALA A 147 -7.08 4.33 -28.83
N ALA A 148 -5.75 4.38 -28.70
CA ALA A 148 -5.03 4.04 -27.47
C ALA A 148 -5.40 4.98 -26.31
N THR A 149 -5.52 6.28 -26.60
CA THR A 149 -5.90 7.30 -25.61
C THR A 149 -7.33 7.06 -25.11
N VAL A 150 -8.28 6.79 -26.02
CA VAL A 150 -9.67 6.46 -25.66
C VAL A 150 -9.74 5.18 -24.85
N ALA A 151 -9.00 4.13 -25.24
CA ALA A 151 -8.95 2.88 -24.50
C ALA A 151 -8.40 3.08 -23.08
N GLN A 152 -7.33 3.88 -22.93
CA GLN A 152 -6.77 4.20 -21.62
C GLN A 152 -7.75 4.97 -20.73
N GLN A 153 -8.47 5.94 -21.29
CA GLN A 153 -9.50 6.70 -20.55
C GLN A 153 -10.66 5.79 -20.12
N ALA A 154 -11.11 4.89 -20.99
CA ALA A 154 -12.17 3.93 -20.67
C ALA A 154 -11.74 2.95 -19.57
N GLU A 155 -10.50 2.45 -19.63
CA GLU A 155 -9.94 1.56 -18.60
C GLU A 155 -9.86 2.26 -17.23
N LEU A 156 -9.39 3.52 -17.19
CA LEU A 156 -9.35 4.30 -15.95
C LEU A 156 -10.75 4.53 -15.37
N ALA A 157 -11.73 4.88 -16.22
CA ALA A 157 -13.12 5.06 -15.78
C ALA A 157 -13.71 3.74 -15.24
N TRP A 158 -13.43 2.62 -15.90
CA TRP A 158 -13.87 1.31 -15.44
C TRP A 158 -13.26 0.93 -14.10
N GLN A 159 -11.95 1.15 -13.91
CA GLN A 159 -11.27 0.89 -12.64
C GLN A 159 -11.87 1.70 -11.50
N GLN A 160 -12.14 3.01 -11.72
CA GLN A 160 -12.79 3.86 -10.71
C GLN A 160 -14.16 3.33 -10.29
N VAL A 161 -14.99 2.92 -11.25
CA VAL A 161 -16.33 2.36 -10.98
C VAL A 161 -16.22 1.03 -10.24
N ARG A 162 -15.31 0.15 -10.68
CA ARG A 162 -15.07 -1.16 -10.04
C ARG A 162 -14.63 -1.00 -8.59
N ASP A 163 -13.66 -0.13 -8.34
CA ASP A 163 -13.11 0.09 -6.99
C ASP A 163 -14.16 0.73 -6.08
N ARG A 164 -15.00 1.63 -6.63
CA ARG A 164 -16.15 2.19 -5.90
C ARG A 164 -17.18 1.11 -5.55
N LEU A 165 -17.47 0.19 -6.47
CA LEU A 165 -18.41 -0.90 -6.24
C LEU A 165 -17.89 -1.87 -5.17
N LEU A 166 -16.59 -2.20 -5.19
CA LEU A 166 -15.95 -2.99 -4.13
C LEU A 166 -16.02 -2.28 -2.77
N ALA A 167 -15.77 -0.97 -2.71
CA ALA A 167 -15.88 -0.21 -1.47
C ALA A 167 -17.32 -0.17 -0.94
N LEU A 168 -18.32 -0.03 -1.82
CA LEU A 168 -19.72 0.01 -1.42
C LEU A 168 -20.25 -1.36 -0.96
N THR A 169 -19.85 -2.44 -1.63
CA THR A 169 -20.24 -3.81 -1.25
C THR A 169 -19.64 -4.21 0.10
N THR A 170 -18.34 -3.95 0.31
CA THR A 170 -17.69 -4.18 1.61
C THR A 170 -18.30 -3.34 2.75
N LEU A 171 -18.66 -2.08 2.47
CA LEU A 171 -19.37 -1.24 3.44
C LEU A 171 -20.76 -1.79 3.76
N GLN A 172 -21.51 -2.24 2.75
CA GLN A 172 -22.83 -2.85 2.92
C GLN A 172 -22.74 -4.10 3.82
N GLU A 173 -21.80 -5.00 3.58
CA GLU A 173 -21.58 -6.19 4.41
C GLU A 173 -21.26 -5.81 5.86
N ARG A 174 -20.43 -4.79 6.07
CA ARG A 174 -20.10 -4.30 7.41
C ARG A 174 -21.32 -3.70 8.12
N LEU A 175 -22.14 -2.93 7.42
CA LEU A 175 -23.39 -2.38 7.96
C LEU A 175 -24.37 -3.48 8.36
N VAL A 176 -24.51 -4.53 7.54
CA VAL A 176 -25.36 -5.68 7.87
C VAL A 176 -24.87 -6.35 9.15
N LYS A 177 -23.56 -6.61 9.27
CA LYS A 177 -22.97 -7.20 10.49
C LYS A 177 -23.20 -6.34 11.74
N ILE A 178 -23.03 -5.02 11.63
CA ILE A 178 -23.27 -4.10 12.75
C ILE A 178 -24.76 -4.10 13.14
N ARG A 179 -25.66 -4.06 12.16
CA ARG A 179 -27.10 -4.10 12.41
C ARG A 179 -27.53 -5.39 13.10
N THR A 180 -27.01 -6.54 12.66
CA THR A 180 -27.36 -7.82 13.28
C THR A 180 -26.80 -7.93 14.70
N SER A 181 -25.57 -7.46 14.95
CA SER A 181 -25.04 -7.43 16.33
C SER A 181 -25.78 -6.43 17.22
N SER A 182 -26.16 -5.27 16.68
CA SER A 182 -26.91 -4.25 17.42
C SER A 182 -28.31 -4.73 17.78
N ALA A 183 -29.00 -5.43 16.87
CA ALA A 183 -30.35 -5.91 17.13
C ALA A 183 -30.41 -6.87 18.33
N ALA A 184 -29.41 -7.74 18.49
CA ALA A 184 -29.32 -8.62 19.67
C ALA A 184 -29.10 -7.83 20.97
N LEU A 185 -28.23 -6.82 20.93
CA LEU A 185 -28.01 -5.90 22.04
C LEU A 185 -29.26 -5.09 22.37
N ASP A 186 -29.98 -4.58 21.37
CA ASP A 186 -31.20 -3.80 21.54
C ASP A 186 -32.31 -4.65 22.18
N GLU A 187 -32.43 -5.94 21.82
CA GLU A 187 -33.38 -6.87 22.44
C GLU A 187 -33.03 -7.15 23.92
N GLU A 188 -31.74 -7.32 24.24
CA GLU A 188 -31.27 -7.45 25.61
C GLU A 188 -31.51 -6.16 26.41
N TYR A 189 -31.18 -4.99 25.84
CA TYR A 189 -31.42 -3.68 26.44
C TYR A 189 -32.91 -3.36 26.58
N ALA A 190 -33.80 -3.89 25.73
CA ALA A 190 -35.23 -3.62 25.84
C ALA A 190 -35.77 -4.07 27.21
N VAL A 191 -35.30 -5.21 27.74
CA VAL A 191 -35.73 -5.73 29.04
C VAL A 191 -35.21 -4.84 30.18
N TYR A 192 -33.90 -4.60 30.22
CA TYR A 192 -33.28 -3.80 31.27
C TYR A 192 -33.68 -2.32 31.22
N GLY A 193 -33.81 -1.78 30.02
CA GLY A 193 -34.26 -0.42 29.74
C GLY A 193 -35.69 -0.20 30.22
N THR A 194 -36.60 -1.10 29.87
CA THR A 194 -37.99 -1.04 30.36
C THR A 194 -38.04 -1.11 31.89
N LEU A 195 -37.28 -2.01 32.51
CA LEU A 195 -37.21 -2.10 33.97
C LEU A 195 -36.66 -0.82 34.60
N SER A 196 -35.60 -0.25 34.02
CA SER A 196 -34.99 1.01 34.46
C SER A 196 -35.96 2.19 34.31
N ASP A 197 -36.68 2.28 33.20
CA ASP A 197 -37.64 3.34 32.93
C ASP A 197 -38.86 3.26 33.85
N VAL A 198 -39.32 2.06 34.17
CA VAL A 198 -40.35 1.83 35.20
C VAL A 198 -39.81 2.18 36.59
N ALA A 199 -38.63 1.68 36.97
CA ALA A 199 -38.05 1.93 38.29
C ALA A 199 -37.69 3.42 38.52
N SER A 200 -37.35 4.15 37.45
CA SER A 200 -37.09 5.59 37.51
C SER A 200 -38.36 6.45 37.43
N GLY A 201 -39.52 5.85 37.17
CA GLY A 201 -40.79 6.57 37.02
C GLY A 201 -40.87 7.38 35.72
N ARG A 202 -40.08 7.06 34.70
CA ARG A 202 -40.17 7.68 33.37
C ARG A 202 -41.33 7.13 32.55
N GLN A 203 -41.72 5.88 32.82
CA GLN A 203 -42.79 5.18 32.13
C GLN A 203 -43.79 4.59 33.15
N GLY A 204 -45.08 4.78 32.92
CA GLY A 204 -46.15 4.32 33.83
C GLY A 204 -46.52 5.36 34.90
N SER A 205 -46.45 4.97 36.19
CA SER A 205 -47.04 5.69 37.33
C SER A 205 -46.36 7.02 37.71
N LYS A 206 -45.33 7.47 36.98
CA LYS A 206 -44.51 8.67 37.29
C LYS A 206 -43.82 8.68 38.68
N VAL A 207 -43.95 7.60 39.44
CA VAL A 207 -43.36 7.42 40.77
C VAL A 207 -42.19 6.44 40.62
N SER A 208 -40.99 6.88 41.00
CA SER A 208 -39.83 5.98 41.02
C SER A 208 -40.00 4.90 42.09
N LEU A 209 -39.35 3.75 41.92
CA LEU A 209 -39.37 2.64 42.89
C LEU A 209 -38.99 3.11 44.30
N GLN A 210 -37.97 3.97 44.41
CA GLN A 210 -37.57 4.57 45.70
C GLN A 210 -38.72 5.35 46.34
N ARG A 211 -39.46 6.16 45.57
CA ARG A 211 -40.61 6.92 46.08
C ARG A 211 -41.79 6.02 46.40
N PHE A 212 -42.03 4.98 45.62
CA PHE A 212 -43.04 3.97 45.92
C PHE A 212 -42.75 3.32 47.28
N VAL A 213 -41.53 2.83 47.49
CA VAL A 213 -41.13 2.25 48.79
C VAL A 213 -41.27 3.27 49.94
N LEU A 214 -40.84 4.52 49.73
CA LEU A 214 -41.00 5.58 50.73
C LEU A 214 -42.48 5.90 51.03
N SER A 215 -43.36 5.83 50.04
CA SER A 215 -44.79 6.07 50.22
C SER A 215 -45.46 4.99 51.08
N VAL A 216 -45.05 3.72 50.91
CA VAL A 216 -45.50 2.60 51.74
C VAL A 216 -45.03 2.77 53.19
N LEU A 217 -43.75 3.11 53.38
CA LEU A 217 -43.21 3.39 54.72
C LEU A 217 -43.87 4.60 55.37
N LEU A 218 -44.18 5.64 54.59
CA LEU A 218 -44.91 6.81 55.07
C LEU A 218 -46.32 6.41 55.50
N ASP A 219 -47.02 5.56 54.76
CA ASP A 219 -48.36 5.08 55.15
C ASP A 219 -48.34 4.38 56.53
N ASP A 220 -47.34 3.54 56.78
CA ASP A 220 -47.13 2.92 58.10
C ASP A 220 -46.94 3.99 59.20
N VAL A 221 -46.14 5.03 58.92
CA VAL A 221 -45.89 6.14 59.84
C VAL A 221 -47.18 6.92 60.12
N LEU A 222 -47.98 7.17 59.09
CA LEU A 222 -49.22 7.93 59.20
C LEU A 222 -50.30 7.19 59.98
N ILE A 223 -50.34 5.86 59.94
CA ILE A 223 -51.23 5.06 60.79
C ILE A 223 -50.89 5.30 62.28
N GLY A 224 -49.62 5.17 62.66
CA GLY A 224 -49.16 5.38 64.04
C GLY A 224 -49.28 6.84 64.50
N ALA A 225 -49.01 7.79 63.61
CA ALA A 225 -49.17 9.21 63.88
C ALA A 225 -50.65 9.58 64.06
N SER A 226 -51.52 9.10 63.18
CA SER A 226 -52.97 9.35 63.22
C SER A 226 -53.62 8.90 64.53
N LEU A 227 -53.22 7.75 65.07
CA LEU A 227 -53.73 7.28 66.36
C LEU A 227 -53.48 8.31 67.48
N ARG A 228 -52.31 8.94 67.47
CA ARG A 228 -51.91 9.93 68.47
C ARG A 228 -52.52 11.29 68.21
N LEU A 229 -52.55 11.72 66.94
CA LEU A 229 -53.18 12.97 66.57
C LEU A 229 -54.68 12.95 66.90
N ARG A 230 -55.38 11.84 66.64
CA ARG A 230 -56.78 11.66 67.05
C ARG A 230 -56.95 11.78 68.55
N LYS A 231 -56.04 11.25 69.37
CA LYS A 231 -56.06 11.47 70.82
C LYS A 231 -55.91 12.96 71.14
N MET A 232 -54.80 13.58 70.74
CA MET A 232 -54.48 14.99 71.08
C MET A 232 -55.52 16.01 70.56
N SER A 233 -56.11 15.74 69.40
CA SER A 233 -57.13 16.61 68.76
C SER A 233 -58.57 16.28 69.15
N ARG A 234 -58.81 15.43 70.15
CA ARG A 234 -60.16 15.01 70.59
C ARG A 234 -61.00 14.39 69.47
N GLY A 235 -60.33 13.59 68.64
CA GLY A 235 -60.90 12.86 67.51
C GLY A 235 -61.06 13.68 66.24
N ARG A 236 -60.63 14.96 66.22
CA ARG A 236 -60.87 15.86 65.09
C ARG A 236 -59.98 15.58 63.88
N TYR A 237 -58.70 15.26 64.09
CA TYR A 237 -57.72 15.22 63.02
C TYR A 237 -57.09 13.84 62.81
N GLN A 238 -56.96 13.47 61.53
CA GLN A 238 -56.21 12.30 61.07
C GLN A 238 -55.25 12.70 59.96
N LEU A 239 -54.02 12.19 60.01
CA LEU A 239 -53.03 12.41 58.95
C LEU A 239 -53.20 11.36 57.85
N MET A 240 -53.17 11.81 56.60
CA MET A 240 -53.24 10.93 55.45
C MET A 240 -52.27 11.38 54.37
N ARG A 241 -51.84 10.43 53.54
CA ARG A 241 -51.00 10.71 52.40
C ARG A 241 -51.86 11.18 51.23
N ARG A 242 -51.43 12.22 50.53
CA ARG A 242 -52.10 12.68 49.32
C ARG A 242 -51.83 11.69 48.19
N GLU A 243 -52.90 11.10 47.67
CA GLU A 243 -52.80 10.12 46.58
C GLU A 243 -52.58 10.77 45.19
N GLN A 244 -53.02 12.02 45.02
CA GLN A 244 -52.95 12.70 43.72
C GLN A 244 -51.59 13.35 43.46
N ALA A 245 -51.07 13.12 42.26
CA ALA A 245 -49.87 13.78 41.77
C ALA A 245 -50.10 15.25 41.44
N GLY A 246 -49.61 16.13 42.31
CA GLY A 246 -49.34 17.52 41.92
C GLY A 246 -48.27 17.60 40.81
N ARG A 247 -48.04 18.79 40.25
CA ARG A 247 -47.05 19.05 39.18
C ARG A 247 -45.57 18.83 39.59
N GLY A 248 -45.32 18.12 40.68
CA GLY A 248 -44.00 17.81 41.22
C GLY A 248 -43.84 16.33 41.55
N ALA A 249 -42.75 16.01 42.23
CA ALA A 249 -42.39 14.69 42.75
C ALA A 249 -43.46 14.13 43.71
N SER A 250 -44.55 13.60 43.15
CA SER A 250 -45.70 13.07 43.86
C SER A 250 -45.37 11.80 44.64
N GLY A 251 -45.97 11.69 45.83
CA GLY A 251 -46.04 10.44 46.58
C GLY A 251 -45.82 10.56 48.08
N LEU A 252 -45.38 11.73 48.59
CA LEU A 252 -45.06 11.94 50.01
C LEU A 252 -45.73 13.18 50.62
N ASP A 253 -46.62 13.84 49.87
CA ASP A 253 -47.37 14.97 50.39
C ASP A 253 -48.40 14.49 51.41
N LEU A 254 -48.66 15.33 52.42
CA LEU A 254 -49.57 15.04 53.51
C LEU A 254 -50.82 15.93 53.45
N ASP A 255 -51.95 15.34 53.78
CA ASP A 255 -53.22 16.00 54.03
C ASP A 255 -53.74 15.63 55.44
N VAL A 256 -54.60 16.47 55.98
CA VAL A 256 -55.34 16.21 57.21
C VAL A 256 -56.80 16.02 56.89
N MET A 257 -57.37 14.92 57.35
CA MET A 257 -58.82 14.73 57.42
C MET A 257 -59.35 15.42 58.67
N ASP A 258 -60.25 16.38 58.50
CA ASP A 258 -61.00 16.99 59.60
C ASP A 258 -62.36 16.29 59.76
N GLU A 259 -62.47 15.46 60.79
CA GLU A 259 -63.67 14.66 61.08
C GLU A 259 -64.89 15.52 61.43
N TYR A 260 -64.69 16.79 61.84
CA TYR A 260 -65.82 17.68 62.14
C TYR A 260 -66.46 18.26 60.87
N THR A 261 -65.67 18.45 59.82
CA THR A 261 -66.15 18.99 58.53
C THR A 261 -66.30 17.92 57.46
N GLY A 262 -65.71 16.74 57.66
CA GLY A 262 -65.63 15.66 56.67
C GLY A 262 -64.73 16.00 55.47
N GLN A 263 -63.91 17.05 55.55
CA GLN A 263 -63.08 17.52 54.45
C GLN A 263 -61.59 17.22 54.65
N GLN A 264 -60.92 16.93 53.54
CA GLN A 264 -59.46 16.84 53.46
C GLN A 264 -58.87 18.22 53.15
N ARG A 265 -57.86 18.62 53.91
CA ARG A 265 -57.14 19.88 53.69
C ARG A 265 -55.64 19.70 53.85
N ALA A 266 -54.88 20.51 53.12
CA ALA A 266 -53.43 20.49 53.18
C ALA A 266 -52.95 20.82 54.60
N VAL A 267 -51.91 20.12 55.08
CA VAL A 267 -51.28 20.37 56.40
C VAL A 267 -50.85 21.84 56.54
N ALA A 268 -50.50 22.51 55.44
CA ALA A 268 -50.19 23.94 55.40
C ALA A 268 -51.31 24.88 55.87
N THR A 269 -52.55 24.39 56.01
CA THR A 269 -53.72 25.19 56.44
C THR A 269 -54.05 25.03 57.93
N LEU A 270 -53.27 24.24 58.68
CA LEU A 270 -53.45 24.06 60.12
C LEU A 270 -53.03 25.31 60.89
N SER A 271 -53.69 25.57 62.02
CA SER A 271 -53.26 26.63 62.95
C SER A 271 -51.93 26.27 63.64
N GLY A 272 -51.33 27.21 64.38
CA GLY A 272 -50.05 26.98 65.07
C GLY A 272 -50.06 25.80 66.05
N GLY A 273 -51.12 25.68 66.86
CA GLY A 273 -51.28 24.55 67.79
C GLY A 273 -51.61 23.23 67.08
N GLU A 274 -52.40 23.28 66.01
CA GLU A 274 -52.75 22.11 65.22
C GLU A 274 -51.55 21.53 64.47
N SER A 275 -50.72 22.42 63.91
CA SER A 275 -49.45 22.06 63.26
C SER A 275 -48.48 21.42 64.25
N PHE A 276 -48.42 21.92 65.49
CA PHE A 276 -47.59 21.32 66.53
C PHE A 276 -48.06 19.90 66.90
N MET A 277 -49.37 19.70 67.13
CA MET A 277 -49.92 18.37 67.38
C MET A 277 -49.66 17.40 66.22
N ALA A 278 -49.82 17.86 64.98
CA ALA A 278 -49.55 17.06 63.79
C ALA A 278 -48.07 16.66 63.68
N ALA A 279 -47.14 17.60 63.91
CA ALA A 279 -45.71 17.35 63.89
C ALA A 279 -45.28 16.40 65.03
N LEU A 280 -45.80 16.61 66.24
CA LEU A 280 -45.54 15.74 67.39
C LEU A 280 -46.05 14.31 67.13
N ALA A 281 -47.28 14.18 66.63
CA ALA A 281 -47.84 12.89 66.26
C ALA A 281 -47.01 12.18 65.18
N LEU A 282 -46.54 12.93 64.17
CA LEU A 282 -45.71 12.40 63.09
C LEU A 282 -44.34 11.94 63.58
N ALA A 283 -43.66 12.73 64.43
CA ALA A 283 -42.38 12.38 65.03
C ALA A 283 -42.47 11.08 65.85
N LEU A 284 -43.56 10.94 66.60
CA LEU A 284 -43.84 9.74 67.40
C LEU A 284 -44.19 8.52 66.54
N GLY A 285 -44.99 8.71 65.47
CA GLY A 285 -45.30 7.66 64.51
C GLY A 285 -44.07 7.19 63.73
N LEU A 286 -43.19 8.12 63.34
CA LEU A 286 -41.93 7.80 62.66
C LEU A 286 -41.01 6.98 63.56
N SER A 287 -40.92 7.34 64.85
CA SER A 287 -40.14 6.59 65.83
C SER A 287 -40.59 5.14 65.96
N ASP A 288 -41.91 4.86 65.95
CA ASP A 288 -42.44 3.50 66.01
C ASP A 288 -42.04 2.66 64.79
N VAL A 289 -42.22 3.22 63.59
CA VAL A 289 -41.93 2.51 62.34
C VAL A 289 -40.44 2.25 62.21
N VAL A 290 -39.61 3.24 62.50
CA VAL A 290 -38.14 3.07 62.51
C VAL A 290 -37.73 1.96 63.48
N GLN A 291 -38.32 1.93 64.69
CA GLN A 291 -38.04 0.90 65.69
C GLN A 291 -38.48 -0.51 65.23
N ALA A 292 -39.61 -0.62 64.52
CA ALA A 292 -40.11 -1.89 64.00
C ALA A 292 -39.26 -2.42 62.83
N TYR A 293 -38.82 -1.55 61.91
CA TYR A 293 -38.02 -1.95 60.74
C TYR A 293 -36.53 -2.16 61.07
N ALA A 294 -35.98 -1.47 62.06
CA ALA A 294 -34.56 -1.54 62.42
C ALA A 294 -34.17 -2.77 63.26
N GLY A 295 -35.03 -3.78 63.37
CA GLY A 295 -34.68 -5.09 63.93
C GLY A 295 -34.20 -5.08 65.39
N GLY A 296 -34.57 -4.08 66.18
CA GLY A 296 -34.20 -3.98 67.60
C GLY A 296 -33.35 -2.79 68.01
N ILE A 297 -33.02 -1.86 67.10
CA ILE A 297 -32.51 -0.53 67.52
C ILE A 297 -33.67 0.22 68.17
N ARG A 298 -33.62 0.36 69.50
CA ARG A 298 -34.58 1.16 70.25
C ARG A 298 -34.17 2.63 70.18
N LEU A 299 -35.04 3.48 69.65
CA LEU A 299 -34.95 4.92 69.85
C LEU A 299 -35.38 5.22 71.30
N ASP A 300 -34.43 5.11 72.22
CA ASP A 300 -34.69 5.18 73.67
C ASP A 300 -34.98 6.61 74.16
N THR A 301 -34.68 7.65 73.36
CA THR A 301 -34.81 9.05 73.79
C THR A 301 -35.34 9.97 72.70
N LEU A 302 -36.35 10.78 73.02
CA LEU A 302 -36.91 11.84 72.17
C LEU A 302 -36.82 13.18 72.91
N PHE A 303 -36.28 14.21 72.27
CA PHE A 303 -36.33 15.59 72.78
C PHE A 303 -37.36 16.41 72.00
N ILE A 304 -38.22 17.12 72.72
CA ILE A 304 -39.21 18.04 72.17
C ILE A 304 -38.86 19.42 72.71
N ASP A 305 -38.59 20.36 71.81
CA ASP A 305 -38.18 21.72 72.15
C ASP A 305 -39.26 22.73 71.73
N GLU A 306 -39.84 23.39 72.72
CA GLU A 306 -40.89 24.41 72.59
C GLU A 306 -42.13 23.95 71.80
N GLY A 307 -43.10 24.85 71.59
CA GLY A 307 -44.29 24.59 70.79
C GLY A 307 -45.55 24.14 71.56
N PHE A 308 -45.44 23.88 72.86
CA PHE A 308 -46.59 23.66 73.73
C PHE A 308 -47.40 24.94 74.01
N GLY A 309 -46.77 26.12 73.89
CA GLY A 309 -47.41 27.40 74.17
C GLY A 309 -48.43 27.87 73.12
N SER A 310 -48.51 27.19 71.97
CA SER A 310 -49.52 27.45 70.94
C SER A 310 -50.76 26.56 71.09
N LEU A 311 -50.79 25.67 72.08
CA LEU A 311 -51.92 24.80 72.40
C LEU A 311 -52.87 25.49 73.38
N ASP A 312 -54.17 25.26 73.23
CA ASP A 312 -55.14 25.55 74.28
C ASP A 312 -54.97 24.60 75.47
N ALA A 313 -55.43 25.01 76.66
CA ALA A 313 -55.22 24.27 77.90
C ALA A 313 -55.70 22.80 77.84
N GLU A 314 -56.83 22.54 77.16
CA GLU A 314 -57.38 21.19 77.02
C GLU A 314 -56.52 20.31 76.09
N SER A 315 -56.08 20.87 74.95
CA SER A 315 -55.19 20.17 74.02
C SER A 315 -53.79 19.92 74.62
N LEU A 316 -53.30 20.85 75.45
CA LEU A 316 -52.04 20.70 76.19
C LEU A 316 -52.09 19.52 77.16
N GLU A 317 -53.16 19.41 77.97
CA GLU A 317 -53.34 18.29 78.90
C GLU A 317 -53.34 16.95 78.17
N LEU A 318 -54.01 16.88 77.02
CA LEU A 318 -54.12 15.65 76.23
C LEU A 318 -52.80 15.29 75.53
N ALA A 319 -52.02 16.29 75.13
CA ALA A 319 -50.66 16.10 74.64
C ALA A 319 -49.74 15.56 75.74
N ILE A 320 -49.77 16.15 76.95
CA ILE A 320 -48.97 15.68 78.10
C ILE A 320 -49.34 14.24 78.44
N ARG A 321 -50.63 13.91 78.52
CA ARG A 321 -51.08 12.54 78.77
C ARG A 321 -50.56 11.55 77.73
N THR A 322 -50.57 11.94 76.45
CA THR A 322 -50.05 11.11 75.36
C THR A 322 -48.53 10.87 75.51
N LEU A 323 -47.77 11.86 76.00
CA LEU A 323 -46.34 11.73 76.28
C LEU A 323 -46.07 10.83 77.50
N VAL A 324 -46.86 10.96 78.57
CA VAL A 324 -46.76 10.09 79.76
C VAL A 324 -47.08 8.63 79.41
N ASP A 325 -48.12 8.39 78.61
CA ASP A 325 -48.45 7.04 78.12
C ASP A 325 -47.28 6.41 77.34
N LEU A 326 -46.52 7.22 76.59
CA LEU A 326 -45.35 6.76 75.86
C LEU A 326 -44.14 6.51 76.76
N GLN A 327 -43.96 7.34 77.79
CA GLN A 327 -42.95 7.10 78.82
C GLN A 327 -43.18 5.75 79.53
N ALA A 328 -44.44 5.42 79.82
CA ALA A 328 -44.81 4.12 80.41
C ALA A 328 -44.46 2.93 79.50
N GLY A 329 -44.36 3.14 78.19
CA GLY A 329 -43.85 2.18 77.21
C GLY A 329 -42.33 1.97 77.23
N GLY A 330 -41.60 2.60 78.16
CA GLY A 330 -40.15 2.46 78.31
C GLY A 330 -39.32 3.45 77.50
N ARG A 331 -39.93 4.54 77.01
CA ARG A 331 -39.22 5.61 76.25
C ARG A 331 -38.84 6.76 77.18
N THR A 332 -37.66 7.34 76.95
CA THR A 332 -37.24 8.59 77.61
C THR A 332 -37.71 9.77 76.77
N ILE A 333 -38.52 10.66 77.33
CA ILE A 333 -38.98 11.87 76.63
C ILE A 333 -38.45 13.08 77.40
N GLY A 334 -37.60 13.87 76.75
CA GLY A 334 -37.14 15.17 77.23
C GLY A 334 -38.01 16.28 76.64
N ILE A 335 -38.51 17.17 77.48
CA ILE A 335 -39.34 18.30 77.06
C ILE A 335 -38.68 19.59 77.52
N ILE A 336 -38.52 20.55 76.60
CA ILE A 336 -38.09 21.91 76.88
C ILE A 336 -39.28 22.82 76.58
N SER A 337 -39.73 23.59 77.57
CA SER A 337 -40.92 24.44 77.45
C SER A 337 -40.90 25.57 78.47
N HIS A 338 -41.39 26.74 78.06
CA HIS A 338 -41.66 27.88 78.94
C HIS A 338 -43.09 27.89 79.53
N VAL A 339 -43.92 26.89 79.19
CA VAL A 339 -45.33 26.83 79.56
C VAL A 339 -45.49 26.39 81.02
N SER A 340 -46.20 27.19 81.83
CA SER A 340 -46.32 26.99 83.28
C SER A 340 -47.13 25.75 83.64
N GLU A 341 -48.13 25.43 82.83
CA GLU A 341 -49.02 24.28 82.97
C GLU A 341 -48.25 22.96 82.81
N LEU A 342 -47.23 22.93 81.93
CA LEU A 342 -46.38 21.76 81.74
C LEU A 342 -45.43 21.56 82.93
N LYS A 343 -44.97 22.66 83.53
CA LYS A 343 -44.14 22.65 84.75
C LYS A 343 -44.87 21.98 85.92
N GLU A 344 -46.16 22.19 86.09
CA GLU A 344 -46.94 21.61 87.19
C GLU A 344 -47.21 20.10 87.02
N GLN A 345 -47.34 19.63 85.78
CA GLN A 345 -47.63 18.21 85.50
C GLN A 345 -46.38 17.31 85.48
N MET A 346 -45.18 17.89 85.37
CA MET A 346 -43.93 17.13 85.34
C MET A 346 -43.29 17.01 86.73
N SER A 347 -43.15 15.78 87.23
CA SER A 347 -42.56 15.50 88.54
C SER A 347 -41.03 15.55 88.57
N LEU A 348 -40.38 15.29 87.42
CA LEU A 348 -38.95 15.44 87.18
C LEU A 348 -38.73 16.57 86.19
N ARG A 349 -38.04 17.63 86.60
CA ARG A 349 -37.73 18.80 85.74
C ARG A 349 -36.40 19.44 86.08
N VAL A 350 -35.86 20.17 85.10
CA VAL A 350 -34.67 21.02 85.27
C VAL A 350 -35.10 22.47 85.03
N ASP A 351 -35.18 23.24 86.10
CA ASP A 351 -35.54 24.66 86.04
C ASP A 351 -34.27 25.48 85.72
N VAL A 352 -34.28 26.23 84.61
CA VAL A 352 -33.22 27.17 84.24
C VAL A 352 -33.59 28.56 84.75
N ILE A 353 -32.82 29.08 85.71
CA ILE A 353 -33.06 30.36 86.39
C ILE A 353 -32.04 31.40 85.89
N PRO A 354 -32.49 32.49 85.24
CA PRO A 354 -31.58 33.56 84.79
C PRO A 354 -30.98 34.32 85.98
N HIS A 355 -29.69 34.66 85.91
CA HIS A 355 -28.93 35.41 86.92
C HIS A 355 -28.05 36.49 86.26
N VAL A 356 -27.62 37.51 87.02
CA VAL A 356 -26.85 38.66 86.51
C VAL A 356 -25.49 38.27 85.92
N SER A 357 -24.96 37.10 86.29
CA SER A 357 -23.67 36.56 85.84
C SER A 357 -23.78 35.35 84.90
N GLY A 358 -24.97 35.00 84.42
CA GLY A 358 -25.24 33.79 83.61
C GLY A 358 -26.54 33.08 84.03
N SER A 359 -26.74 31.83 83.62
CA SER A 359 -27.91 31.02 84.02
C SER A 359 -27.53 29.97 85.07
N ARG A 360 -28.43 29.66 86.02
CA ARG A 360 -28.27 28.58 87.00
C ARG A 360 -29.31 27.48 86.76
N ILE A 361 -28.94 26.22 86.96
CA ILE A 361 -29.86 25.10 86.86
C ILE A 361 -30.28 24.60 88.25
N ARG A 362 -31.57 24.27 88.40
CA ARG A 362 -32.12 23.60 89.58
C ARG A 362 -32.83 22.32 89.12
N VAL A 363 -32.40 21.18 89.63
CA VAL A 363 -33.06 19.89 89.34
C VAL A 363 -34.12 19.64 90.40
N GLN A 364 -35.35 19.39 89.97
CA GLN A 364 -36.46 18.98 90.80
C GLN A 364 -36.84 17.55 90.42
N ALA A 365 -36.71 16.62 91.36
CA ALA A 365 -36.98 15.21 91.15
C ALA A 365 -37.74 14.63 92.35
N PRO A 366 -38.59 13.59 92.16
CA PRO A 366 -39.25 12.92 93.27
C PRO A 366 -38.22 12.38 94.27
N GLY A 367 -38.28 12.85 95.52
CA GLY A 367 -37.40 12.41 96.61
C GLY A 367 -36.07 13.18 96.78
N VAL A 368 -35.81 14.21 95.99
CA VAL A 368 -34.61 15.08 96.16
C VAL A 368 -34.98 16.33 96.97
N MET A 369 -34.35 16.51 98.13
CA MET A 369 -34.50 17.72 98.97
C MET A 369 -33.72 18.90 98.36
N ASP A 370 -34.26 20.10 98.50
CA ASP A 370 -34.11 21.35 97.71
C ASP A 370 -32.70 22.01 97.64
N THR A 371 -31.58 21.26 97.56
CA THR A 371 -30.23 21.84 97.79
C THR A 371 -29.09 21.44 96.84
N GLN A 372 -29.32 20.84 95.67
CA GLN A 372 -28.25 20.63 94.69
C GLN A 372 -28.33 21.60 93.51
N LEU A 373 -27.71 22.78 93.67
CA LEU A 373 -27.33 23.66 92.57
C LEU A 373 -26.09 23.09 91.89
N LEU A 374 -26.26 22.44 90.75
CA LEU A 374 -25.15 22.01 89.90
C LEU A 374 -24.55 23.26 89.22
N HIS A 375 -23.28 23.52 89.49
CA HIS A 375 -22.54 24.64 88.90
C HIS A 375 -21.95 24.20 87.55
N SER A 376 -22.22 24.93 86.48
CA SER A 376 -21.49 24.80 85.22
C SER A 376 -20.12 25.46 85.34
N ASN A 377 -19.05 24.76 84.98
CA ASN A 377 -17.75 25.39 84.69
C ASN A 377 -17.77 26.05 83.32
#